data_AF-A0A2V2RAI9-F1
#
_entry.id   AF-A0A2V2RAI9-F1
#
_cell.length_a   1.000
_cell.length_b   1.000
_cell.length_c   1.000
_cell.angle_alpha   90.00
_cell.angle_beta   90.00
_cell.angle_gamma   90.00
#
_symmetry.space_group_name_H-M   'P 1'
#
loop_
_entity.id
_entity.type
_entity.pdbx_description
1 polymer ?
#
loop_
_entity_poly.entity_id
_entity_poly.type
_entity_poly.pdbx_seq_one_letter_code
_entity_poly.pdbx_strand_id
1 'polypeptide(L)'
;MNLIQLKTTEKRADERGAALITTLLISTLIMIVGGALLLSTSLTTGLAVDSTSELQAYYSAEAGVNVGLNVLRGNIDSNPSGTKATFRNAVNNPTLTNWLNYGTTINGASAVSLNTNPVMGYSITVSDPDSIPAPRQPTRLLMRVTGYGPKGSTKQMEAMVDRYMFDYNAIATIAIRGNDDNTTSMNFAIGNSNAKFYSGADHAGTFPAIPVIGVTHIVDFNTATNAVANAQPNTVNGSQQVKLFSISELPLFLQTADAARAFLNEQQAVAQRKGRYFTSGSGTFGSNSNPQLTFVDGDCVLDGGAGLLIVTGNLTLNGTPSFNGLVLAMGTGNVVRNGGGSGDIYGAFAVARFARSWPASENGQPHPFLEPSYDTSGGGNSTIGFDSGWIDTALSLAAPRVLAIREN
;
A
#
# COMPACT_ATOMS: atom_id res chain seq x y z
N MET A 1 -19.89 63.22 -92.13
CA MET A 1 -18.94 62.72 -91.11
C MET A 1 -19.75 62.03 -90.01
N ASN A 2 -19.92 60.70 -90.11
CA ASN A 2 -20.05 59.81 -88.96
C ASN A 2 -20.10 58.35 -89.45
N LEU A 3 -19.13 57.56 -88.99
CA LEU A 3 -18.93 56.14 -89.30
C LEU A 3 -19.95 55.30 -88.54
N ILE A 4 -20.80 54.56 -89.27
CA ILE A 4 -21.62 53.50 -88.69
C ILE A 4 -20.82 52.19 -88.83
N GLN A 5 -20.26 51.74 -87.72
CA GLN A 5 -19.55 50.47 -87.58
C GLN A 5 -20.52 49.29 -87.73
N LEU A 6 -20.30 48.44 -88.74
CA LEU A 6 -20.97 47.14 -88.88
C LEU A 6 -20.50 46.20 -87.77
N LYS A 7 -21.40 45.84 -86.85
CA LYS A 7 -21.19 44.76 -85.88
C LYS A 7 -21.50 43.42 -86.57
N THR A 8 -20.46 42.72 -86.99
CA THR A 8 -20.54 41.34 -87.49
C THR A 8 -20.97 40.40 -86.36
N THR A 9 -22.20 39.88 -86.43
CA THR A 9 -22.65 38.73 -85.63
C THR A 9 -22.03 37.46 -86.21
N GLU A 10 -20.87 37.05 -85.70
CA GLU A 10 -20.34 35.71 -85.93
C GLU A 10 -21.28 34.66 -85.34
N LYS A 11 -21.70 33.70 -86.18
CA LYS A 11 -22.48 32.53 -85.78
C LYS A 11 -21.59 31.61 -84.93
N ARG A 12 -21.75 31.66 -83.60
CA ARG A 12 -21.15 30.76 -82.59
C ARG A 12 -21.74 29.34 -82.63
N ALA A 13 -21.69 28.68 -83.78
CA ALA A 13 -22.15 27.29 -83.91
C ALA A 13 -21.08 26.29 -83.41
N ASP A 14 -19.79 26.59 -83.59
CA ASP A 14 -18.66 25.70 -83.24
C ASP A 14 -18.23 25.74 -81.75
N GLU A 15 -18.64 26.75 -80.97
CA GLU A 15 -18.32 26.83 -79.53
C GLU A 15 -19.14 25.85 -78.67
N ARG A 16 -20.24 25.30 -79.22
CA ARG A 16 -21.17 24.43 -78.48
C ARG A 16 -20.56 23.08 -78.12
N GLY A 17 -19.67 22.55 -78.97
CA GLY A 17 -18.96 21.29 -78.71
C GLY A 17 -17.88 21.44 -77.63
N ALA A 18 -17.10 22.52 -77.69
CA ALA A 18 -16.08 22.83 -76.68
C ALA A 18 -16.72 23.18 -75.31
N ALA A 19 -17.85 23.90 -75.30
CA ALA A 19 -18.62 24.18 -74.09
C ALA A 19 -19.20 22.89 -73.47
N LEU A 20 -19.67 21.94 -74.29
CA LEU A 20 -20.15 20.65 -73.80
C LEU A 20 -19.02 19.82 -73.17
N ILE A 21 -17.86 19.74 -73.83
CA ILE A 21 -16.72 18.98 -73.31
C ILE A 21 -16.19 19.59 -72.02
N THR A 22 -16.08 20.91 -71.93
CA THR A 22 -15.63 21.61 -70.71
C THR A 22 -16.61 21.44 -69.55
N THR A 23 -17.92 21.57 -69.79
CA THR A 23 -18.93 21.28 -68.75
C THR A 23 -18.92 19.83 -68.29
N LEU A 24 -18.67 18.87 -69.19
CA LEU A 24 -18.59 17.46 -68.85
C LEU A 24 -17.32 17.14 -68.05
N LEU A 25 -16.18 17.71 -68.43
CA LEU A 25 -14.92 17.61 -67.67
C LEU A 25 -15.00 18.26 -66.29
N ILE A 26 -15.64 19.43 -66.18
CA ILE A 26 -15.86 20.09 -64.89
C ILE A 26 -16.83 19.27 -64.03
N SER A 27 -17.89 18.71 -64.62
CA SER A 27 -18.85 17.87 -63.90
C SER A 27 -18.21 16.57 -63.39
N THR A 28 -17.35 15.91 -64.17
CA THR A 28 -16.62 14.72 -63.71
C THR A 28 -15.63 15.06 -62.61
N LEU A 29 -14.93 16.19 -62.71
CA LEU A 29 -14.03 16.66 -61.65
C LEU A 29 -14.79 16.91 -60.34
N ILE A 30 -15.92 17.61 -60.39
CA ILE A 30 -16.77 17.88 -59.22
C ILE A 30 -17.33 16.58 -58.64
N MET A 31 -17.73 15.62 -59.48
CA MET A 31 -18.21 14.31 -59.02
C MET A 31 -17.10 13.50 -58.31
N ILE A 32 -15.87 13.54 -58.83
CA ILE A 32 -14.71 12.89 -58.19
C ILE A 32 -14.42 13.53 -56.83
N VAL A 33 -14.41 14.87 -56.76
CA VAL A 33 -14.20 15.60 -55.51
C VAL A 33 -15.32 15.33 -54.49
N GLY A 34 -16.57 15.34 -54.93
CA GLY A 34 -17.73 15.01 -54.09
C GLY A 34 -17.70 13.56 -53.57
N GLY A 35 -17.32 12.61 -54.42
CA GLY A 35 -17.14 11.21 -54.03
C GLY A 35 -16.03 11.03 -53.00
N ALA A 36 -14.88 11.71 -53.18
CA ALA A 36 -13.78 11.68 -52.22
C ALA A 36 -14.17 12.28 -50.86
N LEU A 37 -14.95 13.38 -50.84
CA LEU A 37 -15.41 14.01 -49.61
C LEU A 37 -16.37 13.10 -48.81
N LEU A 38 -17.27 12.41 -49.50
CA LEU A 38 -18.20 11.46 -48.87
C LEU A 38 -17.47 10.25 -48.27
N LEU A 39 -16.48 9.71 -48.99
CA LEU A 39 -15.64 8.62 -48.49
C LEU A 39 -14.82 9.06 -47.27
N SER A 40 -14.18 10.22 -47.34
CA SER A 40 -13.43 10.79 -46.21
C SER A 40 -14.34 11.00 -44.99
N THR A 41 -15.52 11.59 -45.18
CA THR A 41 -16.49 11.79 -44.09
C THR A 41 -16.94 10.48 -43.47
N SER A 42 -17.19 9.45 -44.29
CA SER A 42 -17.60 8.12 -43.83
C SER A 42 -16.50 7.45 -43.00
N LEU A 43 -15.24 7.57 -43.44
CA LEU A 43 -14.08 7.06 -42.70
C LEU A 43 -13.90 7.81 -41.37
N THR A 44 -13.93 9.13 -41.38
CA THR A 44 -13.80 9.94 -40.15
C THR A 44 -14.91 9.65 -39.15
N THR A 45 -16.15 9.48 -39.63
CA THR A 45 -17.29 9.13 -38.76
C THR A 45 -17.11 7.73 -38.17
N GLY A 46 -16.66 6.75 -38.97
CA GLY A 46 -16.34 5.41 -38.49
C GLY A 46 -15.29 5.43 -37.38
N LEU A 47 -14.17 6.12 -37.63
CA LEU A 47 -13.09 6.28 -36.64
C LEU A 47 -13.56 6.99 -35.37
N ALA A 48 -14.40 8.02 -35.49
CA ALA A 48 -14.94 8.72 -34.32
C ALA A 48 -15.83 7.80 -33.47
N VAL A 49 -16.71 7.01 -34.10
CA VAL A 49 -17.58 6.08 -33.38
C VAL A 49 -16.75 4.97 -32.71
N ASP A 50 -15.76 4.41 -33.41
CA ASP A 50 -14.93 3.34 -32.86
C ASP A 50 -14.02 3.86 -31.72
N SER A 51 -13.52 5.10 -31.82
CA SER A 51 -12.82 5.76 -30.72
C SER A 51 -13.74 5.98 -29.51
N THR A 52 -15.01 6.38 -29.72
CA THR A 52 -15.96 6.53 -28.61
C THR A 52 -16.31 5.21 -27.94
N SER A 53 -16.44 4.11 -28.69
CA SER A 53 -16.72 2.80 -28.09
C SER A 53 -15.52 2.26 -27.32
N GLU A 54 -14.29 2.51 -27.79
CA GLU A 54 -13.06 2.17 -27.07
C GLU A 54 -12.94 2.95 -25.75
N LEU A 55 -13.21 4.26 -25.76
CA LEU A 55 -13.26 5.10 -24.55
C LEU A 55 -14.33 4.63 -23.55
N GLN A 56 -15.48 4.18 -24.03
CA GLN A 56 -16.52 3.63 -23.14
C GLN A 56 -16.09 2.30 -22.50
N ALA A 57 -15.39 1.43 -23.22
CA ALA A 57 -14.80 0.23 -22.63
C ALA A 57 -13.74 0.57 -21.59
N TYR A 58 -12.93 1.60 -21.84
CA TYR A 58 -11.95 2.13 -20.90
C TYR A 58 -12.59 2.59 -19.57
N TYR A 59 -13.59 3.47 -19.64
CA TYR A 59 -14.29 3.93 -18.43
C TYR A 59 -15.00 2.80 -17.68
N SER A 60 -15.46 1.78 -18.40
CA SER A 60 -16.04 0.59 -17.77
C SER A 60 -14.98 -0.21 -17.01
N ALA A 61 -13.76 -0.32 -17.55
CA ALA A 61 -12.65 -0.96 -16.85
C ALA A 61 -12.22 -0.16 -15.61
N GLU A 62 -12.11 1.17 -15.70
CA GLU A 62 -11.82 2.02 -14.54
C GLU A 62 -12.87 1.90 -13.43
N ALA A 63 -14.15 1.87 -13.81
CA ALA A 63 -15.23 1.66 -12.86
C ALA A 63 -15.07 0.31 -12.13
N GLY A 64 -14.74 -0.75 -12.88
CA GLY A 64 -14.46 -2.06 -12.30
C GLY A 64 -13.26 -2.06 -11.34
N VAL A 65 -12.15 -1.38 -11.68
CA VAL A 65 -11.00 -1.24 -10.77
C VAL A 65 -11.42 -0.53 -9.48
N ASN A 66 -12.13 0.59 -9.58
CA ASN A 66 -12.58 1.36 -8.43
C ASN A 66 -13.54 0.56 -7.52
N VAL A 67 -14.49 -0.16 -8.12
CA VAL A 67 -15.43 -1.01 -7.38
C VAL A 67 -14.70 -2.20 -6.75
N GLY A 68 -13.80 -2.87 -7.47
CA GLY A 68 -12.97 -3.95 -6.93
C GLY A 68 -12.12 -3.49 -5.75
N LEU A 69 -11.55 -2.29 -5.79
CA LEU A 69 -10.84 -1.70 -4.66
C LEU A 69 -11.76 -1.42 -3.49
N ASN A 70 -12.99 -0.95 -3.73
CA ASN A 70 -13.98 -0.75 -2.66
C ASN A 70 -14.39 -2.07 -1.99
N VAL A 71 -14.47 -3.17 -2.74
CA VAL A 71 -14.64 -4.52 -2.17
C VAL A 71 -13.45 -4.85 -1.26
N LEU A 72 -12.21 -4.73 -1.75
CA LEU A 72 -11.01 -5.04 -0.96
C LEU A 72 -10.82 -4.13 0.26
N ARG A 73 -11.39 -2.93 0.23
CA ARG A 73 -11.43 -1.99 1.37
C ARG A 73 -12.55 -2.30 2.37
N GLY A 74 -13.43 -3.25 2.07
CA GLY A 74 -14.57 -3.61 2.91
C GLY A 74 -15.72 -2.60 2.88
N ASN A 75 -15.78 -1.74 1.85
CA ASN A 75 -16.84 -0.74 1.68
C ASN A 75 -18.11 -1.30 1.02
N ILE A 76 -18.09 -2.57 0.63
CA ILE A 76 -19.21 -3.26 -0.02
C ILE A 76 -19.52 -4.51 0.81
N ASP A 77 -20.77 -4.62 1.23
CA ASP A 77 -21.25 -5.79 1.97
C ASP A 77 -21.26 -7.04 1.10
N SER A 78 -21.00 -8.19 1.72
CA SER A 78 -21.10 -9.47 1.05
C SER A 78 -22.54 -9.98 0.95
N ASN A 79 -22.77 -10.81 -0.05
CA ASN A 79 -23.92 -11.70 -0.19
C ASN A 79 -23.40 -13.14 -0.38
N PRO A 80 -23.57 -14.04 0.59
CA PRO A 80 -24.27 -13.87 1.86
C PRO A 80 -23.54 -12.94 2.84
N SER A 81 -24.31 -12.23 3.67
CA SER A 81 -23.81 -11.25 4.63
C SER A 81 -22.83 -11.84 5.64
N GLY A 82 -21.81 -11.06 6.01
CA GLY A 82 -20.85 -11.42 7.08
C GLY A 82 -19.52 -11.97 6.57
N THR A 83 -19.37 -12.18 5.27
CA THR A 83 -18.07 -12.54 4.67
C THR A 83 -17.23 -11.29 4.43
N LYS A 84 -16.15 -11.11 5.20
CA LYS A 84 -15.19 -10.01 4.97
C LYS A 84 -14.39 -10.27 3.68
N ALA A 85 -14.15 -9.22 2.91
CA ALA A 85 -13.31 -9.25 1.71
C ALA A 85 -11.80 -9.29 2.04
N THR A 86 -11.38 -10.28 2.83
CA THR A 86 -9.95 -10.51 3.08
C THR A 86 -9.26 -10.90 1.77
N PHE A 87 -7.94 -10.68 1.68
CA PHE A 87 -7.18 -11.04 0.49
C PHE A 87 -7.30 -12.53 0.17
N ARG A 88 -7.28 -13.39 1.18
CA ARG A 88 -7.54 -14.82 1.00
C ARG A 88 -8.94 -15.11 0.45
N ASN A 89 -9.98 -14.46 0.97
CA ASN A 89 -11.35 -14.67 0.49
C ASN A 89 -11.54 -14.18 -0.95
N ALA A 90 -10.85 -13.10 -1.33
CA ALA A 90 -10.82 -12.59 -2.69
C ALA A 90 -10.14 -13.56 -3.67
N VAL A 91 -9.05 -14.22 -3.26
CA VAL A 91 -8.39 -15.27 -4.08
C VAL A 91 -9.27 -16.52 -4.19
N ASN A 92 -9.95 -16.90 -3.11
CA ASN A 92 -10.87 -18.04 -3.12
C ASN A 92 -12.13 -17.78 -3.98
N ASN A 93 -12.52 -16.52 -4.14
CA ASN A 93 -13.63 -16.07 -4.99
C ASN A 93 -13.10 -15.04 -6.00
N PRO A 94 -12.33 -15.47 -7.01
CA PRO A 94 -11.51 -14.57 -7.83
C PRO A 94 -12.33 -13.55 -8.62
N THR A 95 -13.60 -13.84 -8.93
CA THR A 95 -14.52 -12.92 -9.60
C THR A 95 -15.21 -11.94 -8.64
N LEU A 96 -14.93 -12.02 -7.33
CA LEU A 96 -15.59 -11.23 -6.28
C LEU A 96 -17.12 -11.34 -6.30
N THR A 97 -17.69 -12.45 -6.77
CA THR A 97 -19.15 -12.66 -6.90
C THR A 97 -19.92 -12.59 -5.58
N ASN A 98 -19.23 -12.77 -4.44
CA ASN A 98 -19.85 -12.56 -3.13
C ASN A 98 -20.06 -11.07 -2.82
N TRP A 99 -19.46 -10.15 -3.57
CA TRP A 99 -19.60 -8.70 -3.36
C TRP A 99 -20.14 -7.97 -4.59
N LEU A 100 -20.05 -8.60 -5.77
CA LEU A 100 -20.42 -8.01 -7.05
C LEU A 100 -21.56 -8.80 -7.70
N ASN A 101 -22.53 -8.06 -8.25
CA ASN A 101 -23.67 -8.66 -8.93
C ASN A 101 -23.40 -8.88 -10.42
N TYR A 102 -23.07 -10.12 -10.77
CA TYR A 102 -22.92 -10.58 -12.15
C TYR A 102 -24.28 -10.97 -12.74
N GLY A 103 -25.07 -9.96 -13.13
CA GLY A 103 -26.45 -10.14 -13.58
C GLY A 103 -26.64 -10.16 -15.10
N THR A 104 -25.59 -9.97 -15.90
CA THR A 104 -25.69 -9.88 -17.37
C THR A 104 -24.54 -10.62 -18.06
N THR A 105 -24.74 -10.90 -19.35
CA THR A 105 -23.70 -11.40 -20.25
C THR A 105 -23.41 -10.35 -21.31
N ILE A 106 -22.17 -9.88 -21.39
CA ILE A 106 -21.71 -8.91 -22.41
C ILE A 106 -20.58 -9.56 -23.20
N ASN A 107 -20.69 -9.57 -24.53
CA ASN A 107 -19.74 -10.22 -25.43
C ASN A 107 -19.45 -11.70 -25.06
N GLY A 108 -20.47 -12.43 -24.58
CA GLY A 108 -20.35 -13.83 -24.18
C GLY A 108 -19.70 -14.08 -22.81
N ALA A 109 -19.30 -13.03 -22.08
CA ALA A 109 -18.74 -13.12 -20.73
C ALA A 109 -19.74 -12.64 -19.68
N SER A 110 -19.77 -13.31 -18.52
CA SER A 110 -20.53 -12.84 -17.36
C SER A 110 -19.93 -11.52 -16.86
N ALA A 111 -20.76 -10.50 -16.67
CA ALA A 111 -20.32 -9.16 -16.34
C ALA A 111 -21.25 -8.47 -15.33
N VAL A 112 -20.69 -7.50 -14.62
CA VAL A 112 -21.44 -6.50 -13.85
C VAL A 112 -21.90 -5.41 -14.82
N SER A 113 -23.21 -5.16 -14.87
CA SER A 113 -23.79 -4.14 -15.76
C SER A 113 -23.58 -2.73 -15.20
N LEU A 114 -23.12 -1.80 -16.03
CA LEU A 114 -23.09 -0.37 -15.73
C LEU A 114 -24.22 0.38 -16.44
N ASN A 115 -24.53 -0.02 -17.66
CA ASN A 115 -25.62 0.54 -18.46
C ASN A 115 -26.12 -0.50 -19.46
N THR A 116 -27.40 -0.44 -19.80
CA THR A 116 -28.05 -1.29 -20.81
C THR A 116 -28.21 -0.58 -22.16
N ASN A 117 -28.15 0.75 -22.20
CA ASN A 117 -28.15 1.53 -23.44
C ASN A 117 -27.33 2.83 -23.30
N PRO A 118 -26.12 2.91 -23.89
CA PRO A 118 -25.42 1.83 -24.57
C PRO A 118 -25.04 0.68 -23.61
N VAL A 119 -24.88 -0.55 -24.13
CA VAL A 119 -24.49 -1.72 -23.32
C VAL A 119 -23.05 -1.53 -22.83
N MET A 120 -22.89 -1.44 -21.51
CA MET A 120 -21.61 -1.24 -20.83
C MET A 120 -21.55 -2.06 -19.56
N GLY A 121 -20.35 -2.52 -19.20
CA GLY A 121 -20.14 -3.29 -17.98
C GLY A 121 -18.69 -3.73 -17.82
N TYR A 122 -18.41 -4.50 -16.78
CA TYR A 122 -17.06 -4.99 -16.53
C TYR A 122 -17.07 -6.38 -15.90
N SER A 123 -15.94 -7.07 -15.99
CA SER A 123 -15.67 -8.29 -15.25
C SER A 123 -14.32 -8.16 -14.54
N ILE A 124 -14.24 -8.70 -13.32
CA ILE A 124 -13.03 -8.70 -12.50
C ILE A 124 -12.53 -10.14 -12.32
N THR A 125 -11.22 -10.31 -12.23
CA THR A 125 -10.57 -11.53 -11.76
C THR A 125 -9.39 -11.15 -10.87
N VAL A 126 -9.33 -11.74 -9.69
CA VAL A 126 -8.29 -11.53 -8.68
C VAL A 126 -7.45 -12.80 -8.55
N SER A 127 -6.14 -12.63 -8.46
CA SER A 127 -5.20 -13.73 -8.22
C SER A 127 -4.08 -13.32 -7.26
N ASP A 128 -3.56 -14.28 -6.51
CA ASP A 128 -2.34 -14.13 -5.72
C ASP A 128 -1.12 -14.39 -6.62
N PRO A 129 -0.32 -13.37 -6.98
CA PRO A 129 0.85 -13.56 -7.82
C PRO A 129 1.96 -14.37 -7.14
N ASP A 130 1.96 -14.46 -5.80
CA ASP A 130 2.98 -15.16 -5.01
C ASP A 130 2.56 -16.58 -4.61
N SER A 131 1.31 -16.96 -4.91
CA SER A 131 0.75 -18.28 -4.60
C SER A 131 0.95 -18.68 -3.13
N ILE A 132 0.75 -17.73 -2.21
CA ILE A 132 0.90 -17.97 -0.78
C ILE A 132 -0.13 -19.03 -0.34
N PRO A 133 0.29 -20.14 0.28
CA PRO A 133 -0.63 -21.17 0.74
C PRO A 133 -1.36 -20.75 2.03
N ALA A 134 -2.57 -21.30 2.24
CA ALA A 134 -3.27 -21.20 3.52
C ALA A 134 -2.47 -21.90 4.66
N PRO A 135 -2.59 -21.46 5.93
CA PRO A 135 -3.48 -20.42 6.45
C PRO A 135 -2.97 -18.98 6.29
N ARG A 136 -1.77 -18.79 5.71
CA ARG A 136 -1.17 -17.46 5.53
C ARG A 136 -2.06 -16.58 4.65
N GLN A 137 -1.97 -15.27 4.78
CA GLN A 137 -2.68 -14.32 3.92
C GLN A 137 -1.76 -13.88 2.76
N PRO A 138 -2.30 -13.71 1.54
CA PRO A 138 -1.58 -13.01 0.48
C PRO A 138 -1.26 -11.58 0.91
N THR A 139 -0.06 -11.12 0.63
CA THR A 139 0.36 -9.73 0.91
C THR A 139 -0.10 -8.79 -0.20
N ARG A 140 -0.09 -9.26 -1.45
CA ARG A 140 -0.52 -8.53 -2.63
C ARG A 140 -1.48 -9.35 -3.48
N LEU A 141 -2.28 -8.65 -4.29
CA LEU A 141 -3.20 -9.23 -5.26
C LEU A 141 -3.03 -8.57 -6.61
N LEU A 142 -3.03 -9.39 -7.66
CA LEU A 142 -3.19 -8.93 -9.02
C LEU A 142 -4.68 -8.95 -9.37
N MET A 143 -5.25 -7.77 -9.58
CA MET A 143 -6.61 -7.59 -10.07
C MET A 143 -6.58 -7.31 -11.57
N ARG A 144 -7.27 -8.15 -12.35
CA ARG A 144 -7.49 -7.95 -13.78
C ARG A 144 -8.94 -7.54 -13.99
N VAL A 145 -9.16 -6.44 -14.68
CA VAL A 145 -10.49 -5.92 -15.00
C VAL A 145 -10.63 -5.82 -16.50
N THR A 146 -11.68 -6.42 -17.05
CA THR A 146 -12.07 -6.24 -18.45
C THR A 146 -13.31 -5.37 -18.50
N GLY A 147 -13.19 -4.17 -19.06
CA GLY A 147 -14.31 -3.29 -19.38
C GLY A 147 -14.87 -3.60 -20.76
N TYR A 148 -16.20 -3.58 -20.86
CA TYR A 148 -16.95 -3.83 -22.08
C TYR A 148 -17.70 -2.56 -22.48
N GLY A 149 -17.55 -2.16 -23.74
CA GLY A 149 -18.29 -1.08 -24.36
C GLY A 149 -19.07 -1.53 -25.60
N PRO A 150 -19.70 -0.59 -26.32
CA PRO A 150 -20.55 -0.91 -27.46
C PRO A 150 -19.79 -1.50 -28.63
N LYS A 151 -20.52 -2.13 -29.56
CA LYS A 151 -19.96 -2.81 -30.73
C LYS A 151 -18.92 -3.88 -30.40
N GLY A 152 -18.92 -4.42 -29.19
CA GLY A 152 -17.96 -5.43 -28.78
C GLY A 152 -16.59 -4.86 -28.36
N SER A 153 -16.46 -3.55 -28.14
CA SER A 153 -15.21 -2.97 -27.66
C SER A 153 -14.86 -3.50 -26.27
N THR A 154 -13.59 -3.79 -26.04
CA THR A 154 -13.07 -4.30 -24.77
C THR A 154 -11.77 -3.61 -24.41
N LYS A 155 -11.59 -3.30 -23.12
CA LYS A 155 -10.32 -2.80 -22.57
C LYS A 155 -9.95 -3.56 -21.32
N GLN A 156 -8.67 -3.85 -21.15
CA GLN A 156 -8.16 -4.55 -19.99
C GLN A 156 -7.27 -3.64 -19.16
N MET A 157 -7.49 -3.66 -17.85
CA MET A 157 -6.67 -2.99 -16.86
C MET A 157 -6.20 -4.01 -15.83
N GLU A 158 -4.95 -3.87 -15.41
CA GLU A 158 -4.41 -4.65 -14.31
C GLU A 158 -3.93 -3.72 -13.20
N ALA A 159 -4.35 -4.01 -11.98
CA ALA A 159 -3.94 -3.28 -10.79
C ALA A 159 -3.29 -4.25 -9.80
N MET A 160 -2.10 -3.91 -9.31
CA MET A 160 -1.47 -4.61 -8.19
C MET A 160 -1.87 -3.91 -6.89
N VAL A 161 -2.50 -4.63 -5.98
CA VAL A 161 -3.00 -4.09 -4.71
C VAL A 161 -2.24 -4.74 -3.56
N ASP A 162 -1.70 -3.92 -2.67
CA ASP A 162 -0.99 -4.36 -1.47
C ASP A 162 -1.88 -4.18 -0.24
N ARG A 163 -1.87 -5.19 0.64
CA ARG A 163 -2.68 -5.22 1.85
C ARG A 163 -2.14 -4.30 2.92
N TYR A 164 -0.83 -4.11 2.95
CA TYR A 164 -0.17 -3.45 4.07
C TYR A 164 -0.08 -1.95 3.88
N MET A 165 -0.05 -1.25 5.02
CA MET A 165 0.11 0.20 5.04
C MET A 165 1.56 0.62 4.72
N PHE A 166 2.52 -0.25 5.02
CA PHE A 166 3.93 -0.16 4.63
C PHE A 166 4.56 -1.54 4.61
N ASP A 167 5.69 -1.67 3.94
CA ASP A 167 6.46 -2.89 3.88
C ASP A 167 7.27 -3.08 5.16
N TYR A 168 6.97 -4.16 5.88
CA TYR A 168 7.72 -4.55 7.07
C TYR A 168 7.75 -6.05 7.22
N ASN A 169 8.96 -6.54 7.48
CA ASN A 169 9.20 -7.91 7.88
C ASN A 169 10.00 -7.86 9.18
N ALA A 170 9.50 -8.50 10.23
CA ALA A 170 10.18 -8.54 11.51
C ALA A 170 11.42 -9.42 11.40
N ILE A 171 12.59 -8.81 11.58
CA ILE A 171 13.88 -9.52 11.54
C ILE A 171 14.29 -10.06 12.92
N ALA A 172 13.75 -9.50 14.00
CA ALA A 172 13.94 -9.94 15.37
C ALA A 172 12.70 -9.58 16.20
N THR A 173 12.49 -10.24 17.36
CA THR A 173 11.42 -9.84 18.30
C THR A 173 11.60 -8.39 18.74
N ILE A 174 12.84 -8.01 19.04
CA ILE A 174 13.25 -6.65 19.35
C ILE A 174 14.38 -6.27 18.40
N ALA A 175 14.09 -5.44 17.40
CA ALA A 175 15.09 -4.85 16.53
C ALA A 175 15.51 -3.48 17.07
N ILE A 176 16.79 -3.29 17.34
CA ILE A 176 17.37 -2.05 17.84
C ILE A 176 18.33 -1.51 16.78
N ARG A 177 18.00 -0.35 16.22
CA ARG A 177 18.86 0.36 15.29
C ARG A 177 19.82 1.24 16.08
N GLY A 178 21.08 0.82 16.15
CA GLY A 178 22.17 1.54 16.80
C GLY A 178 22.58 2.80 16.04
N ASN A 179 23.54 3.55 16.58
CA ASN A 179 24.12 4.73 15.93
C ASN A 179 24.79 4.38 14.58
N ASP A 180 25.02 5.40 13.75
CA ASP A 180 25.76 5.23 12.48
C ASP A 180 27.27 5.42 12.64
N ASP A 181 27.71 6.08 13.71
CA ASP A 181 29.11 6.43 13.92
C ASP A 181 29.96 5.30 14.51
N ASN A 182 29.30 4.25 15.02
CA ASN A 182 29.93 3.08 15.61
C ASN A 182 30.82 3.38 16.82
N THR A 183 30.67 4.54 17.47
CA THR A 183 31.59 4.97 18.54
C THR A 183 31.06 4.77 19.95
N THR A 184 29.75 4.81 20.11
CA THR A 184 29.05 4.69 21.39
C THR A 184 28.12 3.47 21.40
N SER A 185 27.67 3.08 22.59
CA SER A 185 26.74 1.95 22.75
C SER A 185 25.35 2.44 23.13
N MET A 186 24.34 1.70 22.71
CA MET A 186 22.99 1.77 23.25
C MET A 186 22.98 1.58 24.78
N ASN A 187 21.97 2.15 25.43
CA ASN A 187 21.60 1.73 26.77
C ASN A 187 20.67 0.52 26.67
N PHE A 188 21.05 -0.62 27.26
CA PHE A 188 20.26 -1.84 27.17
C PHE A 188 20.24 -2.60 28.49
N ALA A 189 19.04 -2.76 29.05
CA ALA A 189 18.82 -3.49 30.29
C ALA A 189 17.52 -4.31 30.21
N ILE A 190 17.61 -5.60 30.52
CA ILE A 190 16.47 -6.54 30.58
C ILE A 190 16.18 -7.05 32.00
N GLY A 191 16.92 -6.52 32.98
CA GLY A 191 16.78 -6.85 34.39
C GLY A 191 17.40 -8.18 34.78
N ASN A 192 17.73 -8.31 36.07
CA ASN A 192 18.29 -9.52 36.67
C ASN A 192 17.50 -10.00 37.90
N SER A 193 16.39 -9.35 38.23
CA SER A 193 15.67 -9.55 39.49
C SER A 193 14.79 -10.80 39.47
N ASN A 194 14.16 -11.09 38.34
CA ASN A 194 13.39 -12.32 38.06
C ASN A 194 13.53 -12.66 36.57
N ALA A 195 13.34 -13.93 36.20
CA ALA A 195 13.33 -14.33 34.79
C ALA A 195 12.10 -13.75 34.07
N LYS A 196 12.34 -12.89 33.09
CA LYS A 196 11.35 -12.51 32.07
C LYS A 196 11.36 -13.56 30.96
N PHE A 197 10.45 -13.48 30.00
CA PHE A 197 10.47 -14.40 28.87
C PHE A 197 10.52 -13.63 27.56
N TYR A 198 11.72 -13.46 27.00
CA TYR A 198 11.89 -12.95 25.65
C TYR A 198 12.00 -14.13 24.68
N SER A 199 11.21 -14.16 23.61
CA SER A 199 11.31 -15.24 22.63
C SER A 199 11.12 -14.78 21.20
N GLY A 200 11.87 -15.42 20.31
CA GLY A 200 11.76 -15.27 18.85
C GLY A 200 10.99 -16.42 18.20
N ALA A 201 10.51 -17.39 18.97
CA ALA A 201 9.58 -18.39 18.46
C ALA A 201 8.24 -17.72 18.13
N ASP A 202 7.69 -18.02 16.96
CA ASP A 202 6.41 -17.47 16.52
C ASP A 202 5.28 -18.03 17.36
N HIS A 203 4.63 -17.19 18.17
CA HIS A 203 3.49 -17.57 18.99
C HIS A 203 2.29 -18.00 18.15
N ALA A 204 2.13 -17.44 16.94
CA ALA A 204 1.10 -17.85 16.00
C ALA A 204 1.40 -19.19 15.30
N GLY A 205 2.61 -19.74 15.47
CA GLY A 205 3.03 -21.02 14.91
C GLY A 205 3.07 -21.08 13.37
N THR A 206 3.09 -19.94 12.70
CA THR A 206 2.95 -19.83 11.23
C THR A 206 4.29 -19.60 10.53
N PHE A 207 5.24 -18.97 11.20
CA PHE A 207 6.56 -18.60 10.70
C PHE A 207 7.68 -19.28 11.49
N PRO A 208 8.87 -19.46 10.88
CA PRO A 208 10.03 -19.95 11.62
C PRO A 208 10.44 -18.96 12.72
N ALA A 209 11.14 -19.46 13.73
CA ALA A 209 11.69 -18.61 14.77
C ALA A 209 12.70 -17.60 14.20
N ILE A 210 12.63 -16.38 14.70
CA ILE A 210 13.57 -15.29 14.40
C ILE A 210 14.50 -15.05 15.59
N PRO A 211 15.60 -14.30 15.42
CA PRO A 211 16.41 -13.84 16.54
C PRO A 211 15.58 -13.07 17.57
N VAL A 212 15.93 -13.21 18.86
CA VAL A 212 15.18 -12.51 19.91
C VAL A 212 15.53 -11.01 19.91
N ILE A 213 16.82 -10.70 19.96
CA ILE A 213 17.35 -9.33 19.92
C ILE A 213 18.17 -9.17 18.65
N GLY A 214 17.82 -8.17 17.84
CA GLY A 214 18.56 -7.78 16.65
C GLY A 214 19.19 -6.42 16.85
N VAL A 215 20.47 -6.29 16.53
CA VAL A 215 21.21 -5.02 16.57
C VAL A 215 21.99 -4.82 15.28
N THR A 216 22.39 -3.59 14.99
CA THR A 216 23.06 -3.23 13.73
C THR A 216 24.55 -2.95 13.88
N HIS A 217 25.04 -2.91 15.11
CA HIS A 217 26.41 -2.52 15.43
C HIS A 217 27.10 -3.49 16.40
N ILE A 218 28.42 -3.66 16.28
CA ILE A 218 29.19 -4.62 17.08
C ILE A 218 29.28 -4.22 18.56
N VAL A 219 29.37 -2.92 18.87
CA VAL A 219 29.40 -2.48 20.27
C VAL A 219 28.05 -2.79 20.93
N ASP A 220 26.93 -2.55 20.24
CA ASP A 220 25.59 -2.90 20.73
C ASP A 220 25.41 -4.42 20.83
N PHE A 221 25.99 -5.18 19.89
CA PHE A 221 25.99 -6.65 19.95
C PHE A 221 26.69 -7.15 21.21
N ASN A 222 27.84 -6.57 21.57
CA ASN A 222 28.54 -6.91 22.79
C ASN A 222 27.73 -6.51 24.03
N THR A 223 27.13 -5.32 24.05
CA THR A 223 26.27 -4.85 25.14
C THR A 223 25.04 -5.75 25.35
N ALA A 224 24.31 -6.09 24.27
CA ALA A 224 23.18 -7.01 24.32
C ALA A 224 23.61 -8.41 24.78
N THR A 225 24.69 -8.95 24.22
CA THR A 225 25.20 -10.28 24.59
C THR A 225 25.59 -10.33 26.07
N ASN A 226 26.26 -9.29 26.57
CA ASN A 226 26.60 -9.18 27.99
C ASN A 226 25.34 -9.07 28.87
N ALA A 227 24.34 -8.28 28.46
CA ALA A 227 23.09 -8.19 29.20
C ALA A 227 22.35 -9.53 29.26
N VAL A 228 22.32 -10.29 28.16
CA VAL A 228 21.72 -11.64 28.11
C VAL A 228 22.50 -12.63 28.98
N ALA A 229 23.83 -12.59 28.94
CA ALA A 229 24.68 -13.49 29.73
C ALA A 229 24.55 -13.25 31.25
N ASN A 230 24.25 -12.02 31.67
CA ASN A 230 24.07 -11.64 33.06
C ASN A 230 22.61 -11.68 33.53
N ALA A 231 21.66 -12.01 32.64
CA ALA A 231 20.25 -12.15 33.00
C ALA A 231 20.00 -13.45 33.76
N GLN A 232 18.84 -13.55 34.42
CA GLN A 232 18.43 -14.81 35.06
C GLN A 232 18.30 -15.93 34.01
N PRO A 233 18.57 -17.20 34.37
CA PRO A 233 18.38 -18.32 33.45
C PRO A 233 16.99 -18.31 32.81
N ASN A 234 16.92 -18.68 31.53
CA ASN A 234 15.71 -18.67 30.70
C ASN A 234 15.10 -17.27 30.41
N THR A 235 15.80 -16.17 30.75
CA THR A 235 15.29 -14.83 30.44
C THR A 235 15.08 -14.62 28.94
N VAL A 236 16.07 -15.01 28.14
CA VAL A 236 16.00 -14.93 26.68
C VAL A 236 16.00 -16.35 26.12
N ASN A 237 14.89 -16.76 25.52
CA ASN A 237 14.66 -18.11 25.03
C ASN A 237 14.54 -18.14 23.51
N GLY A 238 15.61 -18.58 22.86
CA GLY A 238 15.68 -18.76 21.41
C GLY A 238 17.03 -19.35 21.01
N SER A 239 17.05 -20.07 19.88
CA SER A 239 18.29 -20.63 19.31
C SER A 239 19.29 -19.55 18.93
N GLN A 240 18.80 -18.34 18.60
CA GLN A 240 19.62 -17.16 18.34
C GLN A 240 19.14 -16.00 19.23
N GLN A 241 19.76 -15.86 20.41
CA GLN A 241 19.36 -14.85 21.40
C GLN A 241 19.67 -13.42 20.95
N VAL A 242 20.86 -13.19 20.39
CA VAL A 242 21.30 -11.90 19.85
C VAL A 242 21.85 -12.13 18.45
N LYS A 243 21.47 -11.29 17.48
CA LYS A 243 22.03 -11.28 16.13
C LYS A 243 22.49 -9.88 15.74
N LEU A 244 23.69 -9.80 15.17
CA LEU A 244 24.17 -8.62 14.45
C LEU A 244 23.65 -8.68 12.99
N PHE A 245 22.97 -7.62 12.57
CA PHE A 245 22.44 -7.45 11.22
C PHE A 245 23.25 -6.42 10.44
N SER A 246 23.41 -6.68 9.14
CA SER A 246 23.86 -5.66 8.20
C SER A 246 22.74 -4.68 7.88
N ILE A 247 23.09 -3.45 7.47
CA ILE A 247 22.10 -2.42 7.13
C ILE A 247 21.15 -2.86 6.01
N SER A 248 21.62 -3.62 5.03
CA SER A 248 20.79 -4.12 3.93
C SER A 248 19.76 -5.18 4.34
N GLU A 249 19.91 -5.82 5.51
CA GLU A 249 18.92 -6.75 6.06
C GLU A 249 17.75 -6.02 6.75
N LEU A 250 17.88 -4.73 7.02
CA LEU A 250 16.86 -3.96 7.72
C LEU A 250 15.71 -3.57 6.79
N PRO A 251 14.48 -3.37 7.34
CA PRO A 251 13.42 -2.65 6.65
C PRO A 251 13.95 -1.33 6.09
N LEU A 252 13.49 -0.95 4.88
CA LEU A 252 14.02 0.23 4.16
C LEU A 252 14.01 1.50 5.02
N PHE A 253 12.97 1.70 5.82
CA PHE A 253 12.86 2.86 6.71
C PHE A 253 13.86 2.84 7.89
N LEU A 254 14.49 1.72 8.21
CA LEU A 254 15.53 1.62 9.26
C LEU A 254 16.96 1.65 8.69
N GLN A 255 17.12 1.71 7.36
CA GLN A 255 18.45 1.72 6.75
C GLN A 255 19.16 3.06 6.97
N THR A 256 18.42 4.18 6.86
CA THR A 256 18.92 5.53 7.11
C THR A 256 17.97 6.34 7.98
N ALA A 257 18.49 7.31 8.73
CA ALA A 257 17.68 8.19 9.56
C ALA A 257 16.75 9.09 8.72
N ASP A 258 17.15 9.45 7.50
CA ASP A 258 16.29 10.17 6.55
C ASP A 258 15.07 9.32 6.15
N ALA A 259 15.28 8.03 5.85
CA ALA A 259 14.20 7.10 5.51
C ALA A 259 13.25 6.88 6.71
N ALA A 260 13.79 6.80 7.93
CA ALA A 260 12.98 6.71 9.15
C ALA A 260 12.10 7.96 9.35
N ARG A 261 12.66 9.15 9.11
CA ARG A 261 11.92 10.42 9.18
C ARG A 261 10.82 10.51 8.12
N ALA A 262 11.13 10.13 6.88
CA ALA A 262 10.15 10.09 5.79
C ALA A 262 9.00 9.13 6.14
N PHE A 263 9.34 7.93 6.62
CA PHE A 263 8.36 6.95 7.09
C PHE A 263 7.45 7.51 8.20
N LEU A 264 8.02 8.14 9.23
CA LEU A 264 7.23 8.73 10.31
C LEU A 264 6.29 9.85 9.81
N ASN A 265 6.75 10.68 8.86
CA ASN A 265 5.89 11.70 8.24
C ASN A 265 4.68 11.08 7.52
N GLU A 266 4.90 10.00 6.77
CA GLU A 266 3.82 9.29 6.08
C GLU A 266 2.83 8.68 7.08
N GLN A 267 3.33 7.98 8.10
CA GLN A 267 2.48 7.35 9.11
C GLN A 267 1.70 8.37 9.94
N GLN A 268 2.30 9.53 10.24
CA GLN A 268 1.62 10.65 10.88
C GLN A 268 0.43 11.13 10.04
N ALA A 269 0.61 11.32 8.73
CA ALA A 269 -0.47 11.74 7.84
C ALA A 269 -1.59 10.69 7.73
N VAL A 270 -1.26 9.39 7.79
CA VAL A 270 -2.25 8.31 7.86
C VAL A 270 -3.02 8.36 9.18
N ALA A 271 -2.33 8.50 10.31
CA ALA A 271 -2.93 8.55 11.63
C ALA A 271 -3.84 9.77 11.81
N GLN A 272 -3.46 10.95 11.30
CA GLN A 272 -4.28 12.15 11.30
C GLN A 272 -5.60 11.95 10.55
N ARG A 273 -5.54 11.37 9.34
CA ARG A 273 -6.75 11.05 8.55
C ARG A 273 -7.68 10.06 9.23
N LYS A 274 -7.14 9.18 10.09
CA LYS A 274 -7.90 8.20 10.86
C LYS A 274 -8.36 8.71 12.24
N GLY A 275 -8.00 9.94 12.65
CA GLY A 275 -8.28 10.45 13.99
C GLY A 275 -7.54 9.70 15.10
N ARG A 276 -6.35 9.17 14.79
CA ARG A 276 -5.52 8.36 15.68
C ARG A 276 -4.11 8.94 15.91
N TYR A 277 -3.99 10.25 15.77
CA TYR A 277 -2.79 11.03 16.04
C TYR A 277 -2.91 11.71 17.40
N PHE A 278 -1.87 11.59 18.22
CA PHE A 278 -1.78 12.17 19.56
C PHE A 278 -0.42 12.87 19.71
N THR A 279 -0.36 13.96 20.48
CA THR A 279 0.91 14.64 20.82
C THR A 279 1.53 14.13 22.12
N SER A 280 0.73 13.44 22.93
CA SER A 280 1.14 12.60 24.06
C SER A 280 0.05 11.56 24.31
N GLY A 281 0.41 10.44 24.92
CA GLY A 281 -0.52 9.33 25.16
C GLY A 281 -0.36 8.72 26.53
N SER A 282 -1.47 8.36 27.18
CA SER A 282 -1.46 7.51 28.37
C SER A 282 -2.69 6.61 28.35
N GLY A 283 -2.51 5.31 28.58
CA GLY A 283 -3.61 4.35 28.69
C GLY A 283 -3.52 3.13 27.78
N THR A 284 -4.69 2.61 27.43
CA THR A 284 -4.87 1.45 26.55
C THR A 284 -5.19 1.88 25.12
N PHE A 285 -4.47 1.34 24.14
CA PHE A 285 -4.64 1.68 22.72
C PHE A 285 -5.14 0.48 21.89
N GLY A 286 -6.43 0.50 21.54
CA GLY A 286 -7.07 -0.61 20.82
C GLY A 286 -7.36 -1.80 21.73
N SER A 287 -7.83 -2.90 21.12
CA SER A 287 -8.14 -4.16 21.82
C SER A 287 -7.94 -5.33 20.87
N ASN A 288 -7.82 -6.56 21.38
CA ASN A 288 -7.66 -7.75 20.53
C ASN A 288 -8.79 -7.91 19.50
N SER A 289 -10.02 -7.52 19.85
CA SER A 289 -11.18 -7.55 18.95
C SER A 289 -11.26 -6.36 18.00
N ASN A 290 -10.60 -5.25 18.35
CA ASN A 290 -10.60 -4.02 17.56
C ASN A 290 -9.21 -3.36 17.65
N PRO A 291 -8.19 -3.92 16.98
CA PRO A 291 -6.84 -3.37 16.97
C PRO A 291 -6.83 -2.01 16.27
N GLN A 292 -5.96 -1.11 16.73
CA GLN A 292 -5.94 0.29 16.27
C GLN A 292 -4.55 0.72 15.81
N LEU A 293 -4.51 1.54 14.75
CA LEU A 293 -3.35 2.38 14.48
C LEU A 293 -3.33 3.47 15.54
N THR A 294 -2.18 3.72 16.16
CA THR A 294 -1.98 4.78 17.15
C THR A 294 -0.63 5.42 16.91
N PHE A 295 -0.61 6.71 16.61
CA PHE A 295 0.61 7.49 16.43
C PHE A 295 0.70 8.53 17.55
N VAL A 296 1.73 8.43 18.39
CA VAL A 296 2.01 9.38 19.46
C VAL A 296 3.28 10.16 19.11
N ASP A 297 3.09 11.42 18.74
CA ASP A 297 4.16 12.36 18.41
C ASP A 297 4.69 13.06 19.68
N GLY A 298 5.18 12.25 20.60
CA GLY A 298 5.64 12.67 21.92
C GLY A 298 5.69 11.48 22.86
N ASP A 299 5.62 11.75 24.17
CA ASP A 299 5.73 10.71 25.19
C ASP A 299 4.45 9.88 25.30
N CYS A 300 4.63 8.57 25.48
CA CYS A 300 3.55 7.59 25.58
C CYS A 300 3.72 6.72 26.83
N VAL A 301 2.69 6.65 27.67
CA VAL A 301 2.57 5.66 28.75
C VAL A 301 1.59 4.58 28.31
N LEU A 302 2.09 3.37 28.08
CA LEU A 302 1.31 2.24 27.61
C LEU A 302 0.88 1.36 28.78
N ASP A 303 -0.43 1.24 28.98
CA ASP A 303 -1.04 0.28 29.92
C ASP A 303 -1.51 -1.00 29.22
N GLY A 304 -1.73 -0.96 27.90
CA GLY A 304 -2.02 -2.14 27.08
C GLY A 304 -2.69 -1.84 25.73
N GLY A 305 -3.20 -2.87 25.05
CA GLY A 305 -3.99 -2.72 23.82
C GLY A 305 -3.61 -3.68 22.71
N ALA A 306 -3.93 -3.31 21.46
CA ALA A 306 -3.53 -4.08 20.29
C ALA A 306 -3.51 -3.23 19.02
N GLY A 307 -2.62 -3.58 18.08
CA GLY A 307 -2.52 -2.97 16.76
C GLY A 307 -1.13 -2.44 16.44
N LEU A 308 -1.06 -1.29 15.77
CA LEU A 308 0.20 -0.62 15.45
C LEU A 308 0.35 0.61 16.36
N LEU A 309 1.39 0.60 17.19
CA LEU A 309 1.77 1.74 18.02
C LEU A 309 3.08 2.35 17.52
N ILE A 310 3.04 3.63 17.18
CA ILE A 310 4.23 4.41 16.80
C ILE A 310 4.40 5.52 17.82
N VAL A 311 5.60 5.63 18.43
CA VAL A 311 5.92 6.63 19.45
C VAL A 311 7.20 7.34 19.06
N THR A 312 7.17 8.68 19.01
CA THR A 312 8.36 9.50 18.71
C THR A 312 9.10 9.98 19.95
N GLY A 313 8.41 10.14 21.08
CA GLY A 313 8.99 10.42 22.40
C GLY A 313 9.32 9.15 23.18
N ASN A 314 9.33 9.29 24.51
CA ASN A 314 9.62 8.20 25.44
C ASN A 314 8.42 7.24 25.51
N LEU A 315 8.66 5.95 25.28
CA LEU A 315 7.67 4.90 25.52
C LEU A 315 7.88 4.31 26.91
N THR A 316 6.91 4.53 27.80
CA THR A 316 6.85 3.96 29.15
C THR A 316 5.88 2.80 29.19
N LEU A 317 6.38 1.59 29.43
CA LEU A 317 5.59 0.39 29.74
C LEU A 317 5.23 0.42 31.24
N ASN A 318 3.97 0.67 31.57
CA ASN A 318 3.54 0.95 32.95
C ASN A 318 2.90 -0.28 33.63
N GLY A 319 3.44 -0.69 34.78
CA GLY A 319 2.92 -1.80 35.59
C GLY A 319 2.94 -3.16 34.88
N THR A 320 1.76 -3.63 34.48
CA THR A 320 1.51 -4.92 33.81
C THR A 320 1.00 -4.74 32.37
N PRO A 321 1.74 -4.04 31.48
CA PRO A 321 1.18 -3.72 30.19
C PRO A 321 1.07 -4.96 29.32
N SER A 322 -0.09 -5.13 28.69
CA SER A 322 -0.34 -6.20 27.73
C SER A 322 -0.69 -5.65 26.38
N PHE A 323 0.14 -5.91 25.37
CA PHE A 323 -0.04 -5.37 24.03
C PHE A 323 0.18 -6.42 22.96
N ASN A 324 -0.70 -6.45 21.96
CA ASN A 324 -0.60 -7.38 20.85
C ASN A 324 -0.45 -6.62 19.52
N GLY A 325 0.72 -6.68 18.90
CA GLY A 325 0.96 -6.06 17.59
C GLY A 325 2.38 -5.52 17.40
N LEU A 326 2.50 -4.52 16.54
CA LEU A 326 3.78 -3.92 16.17
C LEU A 326 3.98 -2.62 16.95
N VAL A 327 5.12 -2.50 17.64
CA VAL A 327 5.51 -1.31 18.38
C VAL A 327 6.77 -0.70 17.76
N LEU A 328 6.66 0.56 17.32
CA LEU A 328 7.77 1.32 16.76
C LEU A 328 8.08 2.52 17.68
N ALA A 329 9.17 2.44 18.45
CA ALA A 329 9.67 3.53 19.29
C ALA A 329 10.82 4.24 18.55
N MET A 330 10.47 5.24 17.74
CA MET A 330 11.38 5.84 16.76
C MET A 330 11.38 7.36 16.85
N GLY A 331 12.53 7.96 17.18
CA GLY A 331 12.68 9.40 17.44
C GLY A 331 13.63 9.60 18.60
N THR A 332 13.12 9.79 19.82
CA THR A 332 13.97 9.72 21.03
C THR A 332 14.56 8.32 21.24
N GLY A 333 13.91 7.27 20.70
CA GLY A 333 14.38 5.89 20.74
C GLY A 333 14.51 5.33 22.15
N ASN A 334 13.67 5.81 23.09
CA ASN A 334 13.72 5.41 24.48
C ASN A 334 12.49 4.59 24.87
N VAL A 335 12.73 3.35 25.31
CA VAL A 335 11.73 2.46 25.89
C VAL A 335 12.12 2.20 27.33
N VAL A 336 11.23 2.52 28.27
CA VAL A 336 11.43 2.26 29.70
C VAL A 336 10.26 1.44 30.24
N ARG A 337 10.53 0.55 31.19
CA ARG A 337 9.49 -0.10 31.97
C ARG A 337 9.49 0.42 33.41
N ASN A 338 8.37 0.98 33.82
CA ASN A 338 8.15 1.47 35.18
C ASN A 338 7.24 0.50 35.94
N GLY A 339 7.78 -0.12 37.00
CA GLY A 339 7.05 -1.00 37.91
C GLY A 339 7.30 -2.50 37.69
N GLY A 340 6.71 -3.31 38.58
CA GLY A 340 6.72 -4.77 38.50
C GLY A 340 5.43 -5.30 37.90
N GLY A 341 5.48 -6.41 37.14
CA GLY A 341 4.27 -7.01 36.59
C GLY A 341 4.48 -8.20 35.66
N SER A 342 3.38 -8.88 35.31
CA SER A 342 3.34 -10.06 34.44
C SER A 342 2.56 -9.83 33.14
N GLY A 343 2.54 -8.59 32.63
CA GLY A 343 1.90 -8.29 31.35
C GLY A 343 2.69 -8.89 30.18
N ASP A 344 1.99 -9.50 29.25
CA ASP A 344 2.58 -10.10 28.05
C ASP A 344 2.43 -9.20 26.82
N ILE A 345 3.50 -9.12 26.03
CA ILE A 345 3.53 -8.40 24.76
C ILE A 345 3.87 -9.37 23.64
N TYR A 346 3.00 -9.48 22.64
CA TYR A 346 3.19 -10.35 21.48
C TYR A 346 3.20 -9.54 20.18
N GLY A 347 4.18 -9.82 19.31
CA GLY A 347 4.32 -9.16 18.01
C GLY A 347 5.78 -8.83 17.71
N ALA A 348 6.11 -7.56 17.45
CA ALA A 348 7.51 -7.15 17.27
C ALA A 348 7.75 -5.71 17.72
N PHE A 349 9.00 -5.42 18.05
CA PHE A 349 9.49 -4.10 18.41
C PHE A 349 10.55 -3.61 17.43
N ALA A 350 10.49 -2.33 17.07
CA ALA A 350 11.61 -1.61 16.49
C ALA A 350 11.92 -0.38 17.33
N VAL A 351 13.18 -0.21 17.71
CA VAL A 351 13.65 0.94 18.51
C VAL A 351 14.78 1.64 17.75
N ALA A 352 14.65 2.94 17.55
CA ALA A 352 15.67 3.74 16.85
C ALA A 352 15.67 5.17 17.37
N ARG A 353 16.87 5.74 17.58
CA ARG A 353 17.02 7.14 17.96
C ARG A 353 17.55 7.97 16.81
N PHE A 354 16.91 9.09 16.53
CA PHE A 354 17.35 10.10 15.56
C PHE A 354 16.61 11.41 15.81
N ALA A 355 17.19 12.54 15.38
CA ALA A 355 16.52 13.83 15.45
C ALA A 355 15.28 13.82 14.54
N ARG A 356 14.07 13.96 15.11
CA ARG A 356 12.81 14.02 14.34
C ARG A 356 12.69 15.31 13.54
N SER A 357 13.18 16.39 14.12
CA SER A 357 13.25 17.75 13.59
C SER A 357 14.46 18.46 14.20
N TRP A 358 14.96 19.48 13.54
CA TRP A 358 16.10 20.28 13.99
C TRP A 358 15.86 21.77 13.74
N PRO A 359 16.57 22.67 14.43
CA PRO A 359 16.53 24.11 14.16
C PRO A 359 17.00 24.41 12.73
N ALA A 360 16.49 25.49 12.13
CA ALA A 360 16.85 25.88 10.76
C ALA A 360 18.37 26.10 10.56
N SER A 361 19.12 26.39 11.63
CA SER A 361 20.58 26.50 11.63
C SER A 361 21.31 25.19 11.30
N GLU A 362 20.65 24.05 11.48
CA GLU A 362 21.19 22.71 11.22
C GLU A 362 20.72 22.13 9.88
N ASN A 363 20.05 22.95 9.05
CA ASN A 363 19.64 22.55 7.70
C ASN A 363 20.87 22.23 6.83
N GLY A 364 20.84 21.08 6.18
CA GLY A 364 21.96 20.59 5.35
C GLY A 364 23.06 19.88 6.14
N GLN A 365 22.93 19.76 7.46
CA GLN A 365 23.81 18.91 8.28
C GLN A 365 23.30 17.46 8.28
N PRO A 366 24.21 16.46 8.43
CA PRO A 366 23.80 15.07 8.57
C PRO A 366 23.13 14.85 9.93
N HIS A 367 21.98 14.17 9.92
CA HIS A 367 21.22 13.79 11.12
C HIS A 367 21.11 12.26 11.18
N PRO A 368 22.19 11.56 11.59
CA PRO A 368 22.27 10.10 11.57
C PRO A 368 21.40 9.45 12.66
N PHE A 369 21.39 8.11 12.69
CA PHE A 369 20.95 7.40 13.89
C PHE A 369 21.93 7.63 15.05
N LEU A 370 21.36 7.72 16.25
CA LEU A 370 22.04 7.88 17.52
C LEU A 370 21.76 6.68 18.43
N GLU A 371 22.26 6.69 19.65
CA GLU A 371 22.19 5.59 20.60
C GLU A 371 20.79 5.44 21.21
N PRO A 372 20.06 4.35 20.92
CA PRO A 372 18.77 4.12 21.54
C PRO A 372 18.91 3.66 23.00
N SER A 373 17.80 3.68 23.72
CA SER A 373 17.69 3.18 25.09
C SER A 373 16.53 2.18 25.19
N TYR A 374 16.82 0.99 25.68
CA TYR A 374 15.81 -0.03 25.98
C TYR A 374 16.07 -0.56 27.39
N ASP A 375 15.34 -0.02 28.35
CA ASP A 375 15.42 -0.40 29.75
C ASP A 375 14.11 -1.01 30.20
N THR A 376 14.11 -2.32 30.31
CA THR A 376 13.00 -3.09 30.86
C THR A 376 13.40 -3.77 32.16
N SER A 377 14.37 -3.23 32.91
CA SER A 377 14.93 -3.84 34.11
C SER A 377 14.00 -3.95 35.33
N GLY A 378 12.81 -3.34 35.28
CA GLY A 378 11.78 -3.48 36.31
C GLY A 378 11.43 -4.93 36.64
N GLY A 379 10.95 -5.21 37.86
CA GLY A 379 10.68 -6.57 38.32
C GLY A 379 9.49 -7.30 37.63
N GLY A 380 9.24 -8.54 38.04
CA GLY A 380 8.11 -9.37 37.59
C GLY A 380 8.41 -10.32 36.43
N ASN A 381 7.40 -11.13 36.06
CA ASN A 381 7.50 -12.22 35.08
C ASN A 381 6.64 -11.89 33.85
N SER A 382 7.18 -11.12 32.91
CA SER A 382 6.49 -10.74 31.67
C SER A 382 7.03 -11.49 30.46
N THR A 383 6.18 -11.73 29.47
CA THR A 383 6.60 -12.20 28.14
C THR A 383 6.75 -11.05 27.15
N ILE A 384 7.80 -11.07 26.34
CA ILE A 384 7.92 -10.31 25.09
C ILE A 384 8.26 -11.31 23.98
N GLY A 385 7.25 -11.68 23.20
CA GLY A 385 7.34 -12.77 22.23
C GLY A 385 7.08 -12.32 20.81
N PHE A 386 7.75 -12.96 19.85
CA PHE A 386 7.42 -12.80 18.44
C PHE A 386 6.04 -13.39 18.12
N ASP A 387 5.20 -12.63 17.42
CA ASP A 387 3.93 -13.13 16.90
C ASP A 387 3.64 -12.55 15.52
N SER A 388 3.77 -13.40 14.50
CA SER A 388 3.56 -13.03 13.10
C SER A 388 2.11 -12.66 12.79
N GLY A 389 1.13 -13.27 13.47
CA GLY A 389 -0.30 -12.99 13.27
C GLY A 389 -0.71 -11.61 13.79
N TRP A 390 -0.14 -11.20 14.92
CA TRP A 390 -0.37 -9.85 15.45
C TRP A 390 0.34 -8.76 14.64
N ILE A 391 1.51 -9.05 14.05
CA ILE A 391 2.18 -8.13 13.12
C ILE A 391 1.37 -7.99 11.82
N ASP A 392 0.90 -9.10 11.26
CA ASP A 392 0.02 -9.15 10.09
C ASP A 392 -1.25 -8.31 10.30
N THR A 393 -1.86 -8.45 11.48
CA THR A 393 -3.01 -7.66 11.93
C THR A 393 -2.65 -6.18 12.02
N ALA A 394 -1.51 -5.82 12.63
CA ALA A 394 -1.06 -4.44 12.77
C ALA A 394 -0.80 -3.75 11.43
N LEU A 395 -0.20 -4.45 10.46
CA LEU A 395 0.12 -3.90 9.13
C LEU A 395 -1.12 -3.73 8.23
N SER A 396 -2.19 -4.49 8.47
CA SER A 396 -3.44 -4.46 7.69
C SER A 396 -4.52 -3.50 8.23
N LEU A 397 -4.18 -2.64 9.21
CA LEU A 397 -5.11 -1.66 9.80
C LEU A 397 -5.44 -0.46 8.88
N ALA A 398 -4.65 -0.25 7.83
CA ALA A 398 -4.95 0.74 6.80
C ALA A 398 -5.69 0.09 5.62
N ALA A 399 -6.37 0.93 4.84
CA ALA A 399 -6.98 0.49 3.60
C ALA A 399 -5.89 0.00 2.63
N PRO A 400 -6.15 -1.08 1.85
CA PRO A 400 -5.22 -1.54 0.82
C PRO A 400 -4.79 -0.42 -0.15
N ARG A 401 -3.51 -0.42 -0.51
CA ARG A 401 -2.90 0.56 -1.41
C ARG A 401 -2.68 -0.04 -2.80
N VAL A 402 -2.79 0.79 -3.83
CA VAL A 402 -2.47 0.37 -5.21
C VAL A 402 -0.99 0.61 -5.43
N LEU A 403 -0.24 -0.42 -5.82
CA LEU A 403 1.19 -0.34 -6.12
C LEU A 403 1.45 0.10 -7.56
N ALA A 404 0.67 -0.43 -8.50
CA ALA A 404 0.82 -0.15 -9.92
C ALA A 404 -0.49 -0.41 -10.66
N ILE A 405 -0.71 0.33 -11.75
CA ILE A 405 -1.78 0.08 -12.72
C ILE A 405 -1.12 0.03 -14.10
N ARG A 406 -1.53 -0.93 -14.92
CA ARG A 406 -1.21 -0.96 -16.35
C ARG A 406 -2.45 -1.23 -17.18
N GLU A 407 -2.41 -0.73 -18.40
CA GLU A 407 -3.42 -0.95 -19.43
C GLU A 407 -2.87 -1.96 -20.43
N ASN A 408 -3.71 -2.91 -20.86
CA ASN A 408 -3.38 -3.93 -21.86
C ASN A 408 -4.27 -3.82 -23.09
#